data_AF-A0A1T5F6M2-F1
#
_entry.id   AF-A0A1T5F6M2-F1
#
_cell.length_a   1.000
_cell.length_b   1.000
_cell.length_c   1.000
_cell.angle_alpha   90.00
_cell.angle_beta   90.00
_cell.angle_gamma   90.00
#
_symmetry.space_group_name_H-M   'P 1'
#
loop_
_entity.id
_entity.type
_entity.pdbx_description
1 polymer ?
#
loop_
_entity_poly.entity_id
_entity_poly.type
_entity_poly.pdbx_seq_one_letter_code
_entity_poly.pdbx_strand_id
1 'polypeptide(L)'
;MLKFRTMLNAYGADGLPLPDKRRLTPFGRFLRSTSLDELPGLWNVLRGDMSLVGPRPLLMDYLPLYSPEQARRHEVRPGLTGWAQVNGRNALAWEDKFRLDVWYVDNRSLSLDLKILLMTVRKVVTRDGISAKGEATMTPFAGNGTKP
;
A
#
# COMPACT_ATOMS: atom_id res chain seq x y z
N MET A 1 4.67 -8.56 5.01
CA MET A 1 4.11 -8.83 3.67
C MET A 1 5.23 -9.19 2.73
N LEU A 2 5.13 -10.36 2.09
CA LEU A 2 6.04 -10.80 1.05
C LEU A 2 5.73 -10.08 -0.28
N LYS A 3 6.78 -9.80 -1.05
CA LYS A 3 6.70 -9.23 -2.39
C LYS A 3 7.91 -9.63 -3.22
N PHE A 4 7.77 -9.68 -4.53
CA PHE A 4 8.92 -9.82 -5.42
C PHE A 4 9.76 -8.56 -5.39
N ARG A 5 11.08 -8.74 -5.38
CA ARG A 5 12.02 -7.63 -5.54
C ARG A 5 11.96 -7.13 -6.98
N THR A 6 11.55 -5.89 -7.18
CA THR A 6 11.41 -5.25 -8.50
C THR A 6 12.54 -4.28 -8.85
N MET A 7 13.48 -4.06 -7.94
CA MET A 7 14.61 -3.14 -8.12
C MET A 7 15.95 -3.86 -7.98
N LEU A 8 16.93 -3.41 -8.76
CA LEU A 8 18.30 -3.89 -8.68
C LEU A 8 18.94 -3.53 -7.33
N ASN A 9 19.87 -4.39 -6.90
CA ASN A 9 20.72 -4.12 -5.74
C ASN A 9 21.98 -3.35 -6.18
N ALA A 10 21.77 -2.12 -6.64
CA ALA A 10 22.84 -1.28 -7.20
C ALA A 10 23.15 -0.08 -6.29
N TYR A 11 24.43 0.11 -6.02
CA TYR A 11 24.96 1.14 -5.13
C TYR A 11 25.93 2.04 -5.89
N GLY A 12 26.02 3.30 -5.47
CA GLY A 12 27.02 4.25 -5.95
C GLY A 12 28.39 3.99 -5.33
N ALA A 13 29.39 4.75 -5.80
CA ALA A 13 30.75 4.72 -5.23
C ALA A 13 30.79 5.23 -3.78
N ASP A 14 29.78 5.99 -3.36
CA ASP A 14 29.55 6.47 -2.00
C ASP A 14 28.96 5.40 -1.05
N GLY A 15 28.70 4.19 -1.57
CA GLY A 15 28.07 3.11 -0.80
C GLY A 15 26.56 3.30 -0.58
N LEU A 16 25.94 4.34 -1.15
CA LEU A 16 24.51 4.59 -1.04
C LEU A 16 23.74 3.92 -2.18
N PRO A 17 22.49 3.49 -1.97
CA PRO A 17 21.67 2.95 -3.06
C PRO A 17 21.50 3.98 -4.17
N LEU A 18 21.64 3.56 -5.43
CA LEU A 18 21.36 4.43 -6.57
C LEU A 18 19.90 4.92 -6.55
N PRO A 19 19.58 6.06 -7.19
CA PRO A 19 18.20 6.53 -7.30
C PRO A 19 17.27 5.48 -7.91
N ASP A 20 16.01 5.43 -7.45
CA ASP A 20 14.99 4.47 -7.91
C ASP A 20 14.88 4.39 -9.44
N LYS A 21 14.96 5.54 -10.13
CA LYS A 21 14.94 5.62 -11.61
C LYS A 21 16.05 4.80 -12.28
N ARG A 22 17.21 4.64 -11.63
CA ARG A 22 18.35 3.84 -12.12
C ARG A 22 18.28 2.38 -11.67
N ARG A 23 17.53 2.07 -10.62
CA ARG A 23 17.37 0.71 -10.09
C ARG A 23 16.16 -0.03 -10.64
N LEU A 24 15.20 0.68 -11.22
CA LEU A 24 13.94 0.12 -11.71
C LEU A 24 14.02 -0.29 -13.20
N THR A 25 14.13 -1.59 -13.43
CA THR A 25 14.19 -2.19 -14.77
C THR A 25 12.83 -2.14 -15.49
N PRO A 26 12.79 -2.30 -16.83
CA PRO A 26 11.52 -2.45 -17.56
C PRO A 26 10.64 -3.60 -17.03
N PHE A 27 11.26 -4.74 -16.68
CA PHE A 27 10.55 -5.86 -16.05
C PHE A 27 10.02 -5.51 -14.66
N GLY A 28 10.80 -4.82 -13.84
CA GLY A 28 10.35 -4.32 -12.54
C GLY A 28 9.18 -3.33 -12.65
N ARG A 29 9.22 -2.43 -13.65
CA ARG A 29 8.08 -1.55 -13.98
C ARG A 29 6.85 -2.34 -14.38
N PHE A 30 7.01 -3.35 -15.25
CA PHE A 30 5.92 -4.21 -15.65
C PHE A 30 5.26 -4.88 -14.45
N LEU A 31 6.05 -5.56 -13.60
CA LEU A 31 5.55 -6.22 -12.39
C LEU A 31 4.76 -5.28 -11.46
N ARG A 32 5.30 -4.07 -11.20
CA ARG A 32 4.59 -3.06 -10.40
C ARG A 32 3.30 -2.58 -11.08
N SER A 33 3.34 -2.39 -12.40
CA SER A 33 2.19 -1.89 -13.18
C SER A 33 1.04 -2.89 -13.30
N THR A 34 1.32 -4.17 -13.08
CA THR A 34 0.32 -5.23 -13.06
C THR A 34 0.06 -5.74 -11.64
N SER A 35 0.68 -5.12 -10.62
CA SER A 35 0.64 -5.56 -9.21
C SER A 35 1.08 -7.03 -9.00
N LEU A 36 1.80 -7.61 -9.97
CA LEU A 36 2.26 -8.99 -9.90
C LEU A 36 3.38 -9.15 -8.87
N ASP A 37 4.07 -8.05 -8.53
CA ASP A 37 5.07 -8.06 -7.47
C ASP A 37 4.48 -8.34 -6.08
N GLU A 38 3.17 -8.17 -5.88
CA GLU A 38 2.50 -8.43 -4.61
C GLU A 38 1.91 -9.85 -4.50
N LEU A 39 1.96 -10.67 -5.56
CA LEU A 39 1.46 -12.05 -5.54
C LEU A 39 2.04 -12.91 -4.39
N PRO A 40 3.33 -12.81 -4.02
CA PRO A 40 3.86 -13.53 -2.85
C PRO A 40 3.14 -13.19 -1.54
N GLY A 41 2.49 -12.02 -1.46
CA GLY A 41 1.67 -11.61 -0.33
C GLY A 41 0.46 -12.52 -0.08
N LEU A 42 -0.01 -13.26 -1.09
CA LEU A 42 -1.06 -14.27 -0.90
C LEU A 42 -0.61 -15.38 0.07
N TRP A 43 0.69 -15.67 0.15
CA TRP A 43 1.19 -16.61 1.14
C TRP A 43 0.99 -16.12 2.57
N ASN A 44 1.11 -14.80 2.83
CA ASN A 44 0.77 -14.22 4.13
C ASN A 44 -0.72 -14.36 4.46
N VAL A 45 -1.58 -14.27 3.44
CA VAL A 45 -3.02 -14.50 3.61
C VAL A 45 -3.30 -15.95 3.99
N LEU A 46 -2.68 -16.90 3.29
CA LEU A 46 -2.84 -18.34 3.57
C LEU A 46 -2.32 -18.73 4.96
N ARG A 47 -1.24 -18.11 5.43
CA ARG A 47 -0.72 -18.33 6.80
C ARG A 47 -1.55 -17.64 7.89
N GLY A 48 -2.51 -16.79 7.53
CA GLY A 48 -3.34 -16.05 8.47
C GLY A 48 -2.71 -14.76 9.03
N ASP A 49 -1.52 -14.37 8.56
CA ASP A 49 -0.85 -13.11 8.92
C ASP A 49 -1.61 -11.88 8.37
N MET A 50 -2.33 -12.06 7.26
CA MET A 50 -3.03 -11.01 6.51
C MET A 50 -4.41 -11.50 6.04
N SER A 51 -5.23 -10.57 5.57
CA SER A 51 -6.49 -10.81 4.85
C SER A 51 -6.32 -10.46 3.37
N LEU A 52 -7.24 -10.92 2.52
CA LEU A 52 -7.36 -10.42 1.15
C LEU A 52 -7.74 -8.93 1.15
N VAL A 53 -8.72 -8.58 1.98
CA VAL A 53 -9.25 -7.22 2.11
C VAL A 53 -8.99 -6.68 3.51
N GLY A 54 -8.47 -5.45 3.57
CA GLY A 54 -8.17 -4.74 4.81
C GLY A 54 -7.24 -3.53 4.60
N PRO A 55 -7.00 -2.73 5.64
CA PRO A 55 -6.05 -1.63 5.60
C PRO A 55 -4.65 -2.12 5.19
N ARG A 56 -3.97 -1.35 4.33
CA ARG A 56 -2.62 -1.75 3.86
C ARG A 56 -1.63 -1.75 5.03
N PRO A 57 -0.77 -2.76 5.21
CA PRO A 57 0.28 -2.71 6.21
C PRO A 57 1.23 -1.54 5.91
N LEU A 58 1.52 -0.74 6.94
CA LEU A 58 2.46 0.39 6.86
C LEU A 58 3.72 0.10 7.69
N LEU A 59 4.68 1.03 7.65
CA LEU A 59 5.92 0.92 8.42
C LEU A 59 5.63 0.92 9.92
N MET A 60 6.39 0.11 10.67
CA MET A 60 6.26 0.06 12.13
C MET A 60 6.62 1.38 12.79
N ASP A 61 7.49 2.18 12.16
CA ASP A 61 7.88 3.51 12.62
C ASP A 61 6.70 4.50 12.71
N TYR A 62 5.56 4.18 12.08
CA TYR A 62 4.35 5.01 12.16
C TYR A 62 3.49 4.72 13.38
N LEU A 63 3.71 3.60 14.09
CA LEU A 63 2.95 3.25 15.29
C LEU A 63 2.88 4.38 16.33
N PRO A 64 3.98 5.07 16.70
CA PRO A 64 3.91 6.19 17.65
C PRO A 64 3.29 7.47 17.07
N LEU A 65 3.07 7.53 15.76
CA LEU A 65 2.59 8.73 15.06
C LEU A 65 1.06 8.77 14.92
N TYR A 66 0.37 7.66 15.15
CA TYR A 66 -1.07 7.59 15.02
C TYR A 66 -1.79 8.29 16.17
N SER A 67 -2.84 9.02 15.84
CA SER A 67 -3.92 9.30 16.81
C SER A 67 -4.64 8.02 17.22
N PRO A 68 -5.37 8.02 18.36
CA PRO A 68 -6.23 6.90 18.74
C PRO A 68 -7.18 6.45 17.63
N GLU A 69 -7.77 7.42 16.89
CA GLU A 69 -8.68 7.12 15.78
C GLU A 69 -7.96 6.43 14.61
N GLN A 70 -6.79 6.93 14.20
CA GLN A 70 -6.03 6.32 13.10
C GLN A 70 -5.52 4.92 13.48
N ALA A 71 -5.20 4.70 14.76
CA ALA A 71 -4.76 3.40 15.27
C ALA A 71 -5.85 2.31 15.13
N ARG A 72 -7.14 2.69 15.06
CA ARG A 72 -8.26 1.77 14.84
C ARG A 72 -8.14 0.96 13.55
N ARG A 73 -7.37 1.42 12.56
CA ARG A 73 -7.04 0.63 11.36
C ARG A 73 -6.40 -0.74 11.67
N HIS A 74 -5.85 -0.91 12.87
CA HIS A 74 -5.26 -2.16 13.36
C HIS A 74 -6.26 -3.10 14.06
N GLU A 75 -7.54 -2.71 14.21
CA GLU A 75 -8.61 -3.56 14.77
C GLU A 75 -8.97 -4.73 13.83
N VAL A 76 -8.54 -4.68 12.57
CA VAL A 76 -8.72 -5.74 11.58
C VAL A 76 -7.38 -6.18 11.00
N ARG A 77 -7.34 -7.40 10.45
CA ARG A 77 -6.12 -7.89 9.79
C ARG A 77 -5.76 -7.01 8.60
N PRO A 78 -4.46 -6.70 8.39
CA PRO A 78 -4.04 -5.95 7.22
C PRO A 78 -4.36 -6.70 5.93
N GLY A 79 -4.72 -5.95 4.90
CA GLY A 79 -5.17 -6.48 3.60
C GLY A 79 -4.12 -6.39 2.51
N LEU A 80 -4.20 -7.33 1.55
CA LEU A 80 -3.49 -7.21 0.28
C LEU A 80 -4.07 -6.03 -0.53
N THR A 81 -5.40 -5.93 -0.59
CA THR A 81 -6.15 -4.77 -1.08
C THR A 81 -7.06 -4.22 0.02
N GLY A 82 -7.71 -3.09 -0.21
CA GLY A 82 -8.54 -2.41 0.78
C GLY A 82 -9.29 -1.22 0.22
N TRP A 83 -10.15 -0.64 1.06
CA TRP A 83 -11.02 0.47 0.67
C TRP A 83 -10.24 1.71 0.22
N ALA A 84 -9.19 2.10 0.94
CA ALA A 84 -8.31 3.20 0.53
C ALA A 84 -7.58 2.90 -0.79
N GLN A 85 -7.14 1.65 -0.98
CA GLN A 85 -6.46 1.21 -2.20
C GLN A 85 -7.37 1.31 -3.43
N VAL A 86 -8.67 1.03 -3.31
CA VAL A 86 -9.58 1.12 -4.48
C VAL A 86 -10.15 2.52 -4.71
N ASN A 87 -10.07 3.44 -3.75
CA ASN A 87 -10.61 4.80 -3.87
C ASN A 87 -9.58 5.90 -4.21
N GLY A 88 -8.28 5.59 -4.22
CA GLY A 88 -7.28 6.57 -4.69
C GLY A 88 -5.82 6.11 -4.69
N ARG A 89 -5.50 4.93 -4.13
CA ARG A 89 -4.13 4.36 -4.11
C ARG A 89 -3.10 5.36 -3.54
N ASN A 90 -2.15 5.78 -4.38
CA ASN A 90 -1.03 6.64 -4.03
C ASN A 90 -1.35 8.13 -4.19
N ALA A 91 -2.54 8.48 -4.70
CA ALA A 91 -2.95 9.87 -4.90
C ALA A 91 -3.65 10.47 -3.67
N LEU A 92 -3.99 9.65 -2.68
CA LEU A 92 -4.64 10.12 -1.45
C LEU A 92 -3.63 10.78 -0.52
N ALA A 93 -4.04 11.87 0.14
CA ALA A 93 -3.33 12.35 1.31
C ALA A 93 -3.39 11.32 2.45
N TRP A 94 -2.44 11.40 3.39
CA TRP A 94 -2.38 10.48 4.53
C TRP A 94 -3.68 10.48 5.36
N GLU A 95 -4.23 11.66 5.63
CA GLU A 95 -5.47 11.82 6.39
C GLU A 95 -6.66 11.12 5.72
N ASP A 96 -6.84 11.32 4.41
CA ASP A 96 -7.92 10.67 3.65
C ASP A 96 -7.75 9.14 3.64
N LYS A 97 -6.50 8.67 3.52
CA LYS A 97 -6.18 7.24 3.55
C LYS A 97 -6.56 6.63 4.90
N PHE A 98 -6.21 7.29 6.01
CA PHE A 98 -6.60 6.81 7.33
C PHE A 98 -8.10 6.87 7.55
N ARG A 99 -8.78 7.94 7.12
CA ARG A 99 -10.24 8.03 7.19
C ARG A 99 -10.92 6.88 6.45
N LEU A 100 -10.41 6.52 5.26
CA LEU A 100 -10.92 5.39 4.49
C LEU A 100 -10.61 4.04 5.13
N ASP A 101 -9.43 3.89 5.74
CA ASP A 101 -9.06 2.68 6.49
C ASP A 101 -9.97 2.48 7.71
N VAL A 102 -10.22 3.54 8.49
CA VAL A 102 -11.12 3.47 9.66
C VAL A 102 -12.58 3.26 9.24
N TRP A 103 -13.02 3.94 8.18
CA TRP A 103 -14.36 3.70 7.62
C TRP A 103 -14.55 2.23 7.23
N TYR A 104 -13.53 1.59 6.66
CA TYR A 104 -13.58 0.17 6.34
C TYR A 104 -13.72 -0.70 7.61
N VAL A 105 -12.98 -0.38 8.68
CA VAL A 105 -13.11 -1.07 9.97
C VAL A 105 -14.55 -1.03 10.47
N ASP A 106 -15.18 0.14 10.40
CA ASP A 106 -16.56 0.36 10.87
C ASP A 106 -17.62 -0.30 9.99
N ASN A 107 -17.36 -0.46 8.69
CA ASN A 107 -18.36 -0.89 7.70
C ASN A 107 -18.08 -2.26 7.07
N ARG A 108 -17.13 -3.02 7.63
CA ARG A 108 -16.70 -4.30 7.07
C ARG A 108 -17.88 -5.27 6.94
N SER A 109 -18.03 -5.83 5.74
CA SER A 109 -19.03 -6.84 5.43
C SER A 109 -18.57 -7.67 4.24
N LEU A 110 -19.08 -8.89 4.10
CA LEU A 110 -18.73 -9.77 2.98
C LEU A 110 -19.08 -9.14 1.61
N SER A 111 -20.18 -8.40 1.53
CA SER A 111 -20.59 -7.69 0.32
C SER A 111 -19.63 -6.54 -0.02
N LEU A 112 -19.15 -5.80 0.99
CA LEU A 112 -18.15 -4.77 0.81
C LEU A 112 -16.81 -5.36 0.36
N ASP A 113 -16.38 -6.47 0.96
CA ASP A 113 -15.14 -7.15 0.58
C ASP A 113 -15.19 -7.62 -0.88
N LEU A 114 -16.30 -8.24 -1.31
CA LEU A 114 -16.49 -8.63 -2.70
C LEU A 114 -16.45 -7.44 -3.65
N LYS A 115 -17.08 -6.32 -3.28
CA LYS A 115 -17.01 -5.06 -4.04
C LYS A 115 -15.57 -4.56 -4.16
N ILE A 116 -14.80 -4.57 -3.08
CA ILE A 116 -13.39 -4.15 -3.08
C ILE A 116 -12.56 -5.07 -4.00
N LEU A 117 -12.77 -6.38 -3.96
CA LEU A 117 -12.08 -7.33 -4.83
C LEU A 117 -12.38 -7.05 -6.32
N LEU A 118 -13.65 -6.85 -6.68
CA LEU A 118 -14.04 -6.51 -8.05
C LEU A 118 -13.43 -5.19 -8.52
N MET A 119 -13.44 -4.15 -7.67
CA MET A 119 -12.79 -2.87 -7.97
C MET A 119 -11.27 -3.01 -8.11
N THR A 120 -10.66 -3.89 -7.32
CA THR A 120 -9.23 -4.19 -7.38
C THR A 120 -8.86 -4.83 -8.70
N VAL A 121 -9.59 -5.86 -9.13
CA VAL A 121 -9.39 -6.52 -10.44
C VAL A 121 -9.51 -5.49 -11.56
N ARG A 122 -10.55 -4.65 -11.55
CA ARG A 122 -10.71 -3.58 -12.53
C ARG A 122 -9.49 -2.66 -12.58
N LYS A 123 -9.00 -2.17 -11.43
CA LYS A 123 -7.84 -1.27 -11.38
C LYS A 123 -6.53 -1.91 -11.84
N VAL A 124 -6.34 -3.21 -11.59
CA VAL A 124 -5.16 -3.95 -12.06
C VAL A 124 -5.21 -4.11 -13.58
N VAL A 125 -6.38 -4.44 -14.14
CA VAL A 125 -6.56 -4.59 -15.59
C VAL A 125 -6.44 -3.26 -16.33
N THR A 126 -7.05 -2.19 -15.81
CA THR A 126 -7.01 -0.86 -16.45
C THR A 126 -5.72 -0.09 -16.18
N ARG A 127 -4.82 -0.61 -15.33
CA ARG A 127 -3.57 0.03 -14.89
C ARG A 127 -3.76 1.44 -14.31
N ASP A 128 -4.92 1.68 -13.70
CA ASP A 128 -5.35 3.00 -13.24
C ASP A 128 -4.71 3.38 -11.88
N GLY A 129 -4.25 4.63 -11.75
CA GLY A 129 -3.66 5.19 -10.52
C GLY A 129 -2.28 4.63 -10.11
N ILE A 130 -1.48 4.15 -11.07
CA ILE A 130 -0.20 3.43 -10.80
C ILE A 130 1.02 4.36 -10.69
N SER A 131 0.96 5.58 -11.23
CA SER A 131 2.02 6.57 -11.08
C SER A 131 1.46 7.93 -10.66
N ALA A 132 1.80 8.36 -9.44
CA ALA A 132 1.95 9.78 -9.19
C ALA A 132 3.10 10.27 -10.10
N LYS A 133 2.87 11.34 -10.87
CA LYS A 133 3.93 11.96 -11.69
C LYS A 133 5.05 12.42 -10.76
N GLY A 134 6.20 11.75 -10.78
CA GLY A 134 7.45 12.26 -10.19
C GLY A 134 8.04 11.44 -9.02
N GLU A 135 7.22 10.75 -8.23
CA GLU A 135 7.69 9.99 -7.06
C GLU A 135 7.25 8.52 -7.13
N ALA A 136 8.21 7.60 -6.98
CA ALA A 136 7.95 6.15 -7.01
C ALA A 136 7.28 5.65 -5.70
N THR A 137 7.26 6.46 -4.66
CA THR A 137 6.81 6.16 -3.30
C THR A 137 6.17 7.40 -2.68
N MET A 138 5.09 7.23 -1.92
CA MET A 138 4.51 8.32 -1.12
C MET A 138 5.52 8.85 -0.10
N THR A 139 5.41 10.14 0.25
CA THR A 139 6.17 10.73 1.35
C THR A 139 5.92 10.00 2.67
N PRO A 140 6.94 9.84 3.52
CA PRO A 140 6.76 9.25 4.84
C PRO A 140 5.70 9.99 5.66
N PHE A 141 4.90 9.24 6.42
CA PHE A 141 3.95 9.83 7.35
C PHE A 141 4.72 10.47 8.51
N ALA A 142 4.52 11.76 8.74
CA ALA A 142 5.21 12.53 9.78
C ALA A 142 4.39 12.73 11.06
N GLY A 143 3.27 12.00 11.20
CA GLY A 143 2.32 12.20 12.30
C GLY A 143 1.34 13.35 12.05
N ASN A 144 0.38 13.51 12.97
CA ASN A 144 -0.67 14.54 12.88
C ASN A 144 -0.20 15.93 13.29
N GLY A 145 1.09 16.25 13.10
CA GLY A 145 1.70 17.46 13.66
C GLY A 145 0.76 18.66 13.56
N THR A 146 0.27 19.13 14.71
CA THR A 146 0.00 20.55 14.87
C THR A 146 1.27 21.21 14.38
N LYS A 147 1.20 21.94 13.25
CA LYS A 147 2.27 22.85 12.89
C LYS A 147 2.62 23.63 14.17
N PRO A 148 3.91 23.74 14.55
CA PRO A 148 4.28 24.77 15.51
C PRO A 148 3.84 26.15 14.97
#